data_AF-A0A0M2JUE9-F1
#
_entry.id   AF-A0A0M2JUE9-F1
#
_cell.length_a   1.000
_cell.length_b   1.000
_cell.length_c   1.000
_cell.angle_alpha   90.00
_cell.angle_beta   90.00
_cell.angle_gamma   90.00
#
_symmetry.space_group_name_H-M   'P 1'
#
loop_
_entity.id
_entity.type
_entity.pdbx_description
1 polymer ?
#
loop_
_entity_poly.entity_id
_entity_poly.type
_entity_poly.pdbx_seq_one_letter_code
_entity_poly.pdbx_strand_id
1 'polypeptide(L)'
;DTPVLHYLGRTDDQIKLRGIRIEPTDIETTLTRHPTITTTRVIVRNQRLIAYYMSNGQPAQESLRDFAARLLPSHMVPTDFVAIDAFPLTPSGKLDRNALPDPAPVAVTGRAPITDTQRQLCDLFGAVLDREVADIDADFFALGGHSLSSIRLISRVRSTFGVNLLLGDVFDHPTVAGVAALVDGAPTATLTRPELVASQRPELVPVSAAQERMLVVDRLPETGVAYNYPLAFTVLADFDVEAFAAAVRDVVARHESLRTVFVEHGTGFAQHILAPDTSAPIDILDDDGTPVDQQIERMTAHRFDLTHDTPLRITIIRHPDRTTTVVLLLHHITTDEWSDAPLLTDLHHAYTARLAGHPPHWKPLPVQYA
;
A
#
# COMPACT_ATOMS: atom_id res chain seq x y z
N ASP A 1 -12.45 -1.97 -39.32
CA ASP A 1 -13.33 -2.11 -38.14
C ASP A 1 -12.56 -2.73 -37.00
N THR A 2 -12.03 -1.89 -36.12
CA THR A 2 -11.34 -2.33 -34.91
C THR A 2 -12.39 -2.62 -33.85
N PRO A 3 -12.48 -3.85 -33.30
CA PRO A 3 -13.44 -4.14 -32.25
C PRO A 3 -13.12 -3.30 -31.00
N VAL A 4 -14.09 -2.53 -30.53
CA VAL A 4 -13.99 -1.72 -29.31
C VAL A 4 -14.64 -2.50 -28.17
N LEU A 5 -13.89 -2.74 -27.10
CA LEU A 5 -14.39 -3.34 -25.86
C LEU A 5 -15.19 -2.29 -25.08
N HIS A 6 -16.46 -2.61 -24.79
CA HIS A 6 -17.30 -1.81 -23.91
C HIS A 6 -17.36 -2.48 -22.53
N TYR A 7 -16.83 -1.79 -21.52
CA TYR A 7 -16.92 -2.23 -20.13
C TYR A 7 -18.37 -2.11 -19.63
N LEU A 8 -19.02 -3.24 -19.34
CA LEU A 8 -20.43 -3.31 -18.92
C LEU A 8 -20.64 -3.29 -17.40
N GLY A 9 -19.57 -3.13 -16.61
CA GLY A 9 -19.64 -3.21 -15.14
C GLY A 9 -19.87 -4.63 -14.60
N ARG A 10 -20.04 -4.75 -13.28
CA ARG A 10 -20.32 -6.01 -12.58
C ARG A 10 -21.84 -6.23 -12.43
N THR A 11 -22.26 -7.46 -12.19
CA THR A 11 -23.67 -7.86 -11.96
C THR A 11 -24.14 -7.64 -10.53
N ASP A 12 -23.22 -7.41 -9.58
CA ASP A 12 -23.50 -6.97 -8.21
C ASP A 12 -23.31 -5.44 -8.11
N ASP A 13 -24.18 -4.77 -7.35
CA ASP A 13 -24.12 -3.31 -7.17
C ASP A 13 -23.00 -2.86 -6.21
N GLN A 14 -22.16 -3.81 -5.74
CA GLN A 14 -20.97 -3.56 -4.94
C GLN A 14 -19.94 -2.72 -5.69
N ILE A 15 -19.55 -1.61 -5.09
CA ILE A 15 -18.51 -0.72 -5.61
C ILE A 15 -17.21 -0.92 -4.81
N LYS A 16 -16.07 -0.98 -5.51
CA LYS A 16 -14.75 -0.86 -4.86
C LYS A 16 -14.33 0.61 -4.91
N LEU A 17 -14.21 1.23 -3.75
CA LEU A 17 -13.73 2.59 -3.61
C LEU A 17 -12.57 2.61 -2.61
N ARG A 18 -11.41 3.13 -3.03
CA ARG A 18 -10.21 3.25 -2.17
C ARG A 18 -9.82 1.90 -1.50
N GLY A 19 -9.96 0.80 -2.24
CA GLY A 19 -9.65 -0.56 -1.75
C GLY A 19 -10.73 -1.20 -0.87
N ILE A 20 -11.78 -0.47 -0.50
CA ILE A 20 -12.87 -0.93 0.36
C ILE A 20 -14.08 -1.30 -0.51
N ARG A 21 -14.74 -2.42 -0.18
CA ARG A 21 -16.03 -2.78 -0.76
C ARG A 21 -17.12 -1.99 -0.04
N ILE A 22 -17.89 -1.22 -0.79
CA ILE A 22 -19.00 -0.42 -0.29
C ILE A 22 -20.29 -0.89 -0.98
N GLU A 23 -21.35 -0.98 -0.21
CA GLU A 23 -22.71 -1.24 -0.69
C GLU A 23 -23.46 0.10 -0.81
N PRO A 24 -23.71 0.62 -2.02
CA PRO A 24 -24.42 1.90 -2.19
C PRO A 24 -25.79 1.92 -1.52
N THR A 25 -26.47 0.77 -1.50
CA THR A 25 -27.80 0.59 -0.91
C THR A 25 -27.82 0.92 0.59
N ASP A 26 -26.75 0.65 1.33
CA ASP A 26 -26.68 0.95 2.77
C ASP A 26 -26.65 2.47 3.01
N ILE A 27 -25.95 3.19 2.13
CA ILE A 27 -25.84 4.65 2.15
C ILE A 27 -27.18 5.26 1.73
N GLU A 28 -27.79 4.76 0.65
CA GLU A 28 -29.11 5.19 0.17
C GLU A 28 -30.19 5.00 1.25
N THR A 29 -30.21 3.84 1.90
CA THR A 29 -31.15 3.51 2.98
C THR A 29 -30.95 4.47 4.16
N THR A 30 -29.70 4.75 4.52
CA THR A 30 -29.39 5.68 5.61
C THR A 30 -29.83 7.09 5.30
N LEU A 31 -29.50 7.62 4.11
CA LEU A 31 -29.89 8.98 3.70
C LEU A 31 -31.40 9.15 3.56
N THR A 32 -32.13 8.12 3.15
CA THR A 32 -33.60 8.16 3.06
C THR A 32 -34.27 8.24 4.45
N ARG A 33 -33.54 7.99 5.55
CA ARG A 33 -34.05 8.25 6.92
C ARG A 33 -34.02 9.73 7.28
N HIS A 34 -33.37 10.58 6.49
CA HIS A 34 -33.38 12.02 6.71
C HIS A 34 -34.78 12.59 6.39
N PRO A 35 -35.41 13.38 7.29
CA PRO A 35 -36.81 13.81 7.14
C PRO A 35 -37.13 14.62 5.87
N THR A 36 -36.12 15.23 5.25
CA THR A 36 -36.29 16.06 4.04
C THR A 36 -36.02 15.31 2.74
N ILE A 37 -35.57 14.05 2.78
CA ILE A 37 -35.24 13.24 1.61
C ILE A 37 -36.40 12.30 1.28
N THR A 38 -36.81 12.28 0.02
CA THR A 38 -37.81 11.33 -0.48
C THR A 38 -37.15 10.08 -1.09
N THR A 39 -36.14 10.29 -1.93
CA THR A 39 -35.44 9.23 -2.65
C THR A 39 -33.97 9.60 -2.79
N THR A 40 -33.08 8.63 -2.64
CA THR A 40 -31.63 8.80 -2.87
C THR A 40 -31.09 7.72 -3.81
N ARG A 41 -30.12 8.06 -4.65
CA ARG A 41 -29.27 7.11 -5.35
C ARG A 41 -27.81 7.48 -5.20
N VAL A 42 -26.97 6.49 -4.93
CA VAL A 42 -25.53 6.68 -4.71
C VAL A 42 -24.76 6.05 -5.86
N ILE A 43 -23.83 6.82 -6.43
CA ILE A 43 -22.95 6.33 -7.50
C ILE A 43 -21.49 6.67 -7.19
N VAL A 44 -20.58 5.99 -7.89
CA VAL A 44 -19.17 6.36 -7.95
C VAL A 44 -18.86 6.97 -9.30
N ARG A 45 -18.27 8.17 -9.29
CA ARG A 45 -17.74 8.85 -10.48
C ARG A 45 -16.40 9.47 -10.10
N ASN A 46 -15.36 9.28 -10.93
CA ASN A 46 -14.01 9.82 -10.69
C ASN A 46 -13.46 9.54 -9.27
N GLN A 47 -13.63 8.31 -8.77
CA GLN A 47 -13.24 7.89 -7.40
C GLN A 47 -13.88 8.72 -6.27
N ARG A 48 -15.02 9.35 -6.53
CA ARG A 48 -15.85 10.06 -5.56
C ARG A 48 -17.18 9.35 -5.42
N LEU A 49 -17.64 9.24 -4.18
CA LEU A 49 -18.98 8.77 -3.85
C LEU A 49 -19.92 9.97 -3.92
N ILE A 50 -20.97 9.91 -4.74
CA ILE A 50 -21.90 11.01 -4.99
C ILE A 50 -23.31 10.53 -4.65
N ALA A 51 -24.03 11.26 -3.79
CA ALA A 51 -25.42 11.01 -3.46
C ALA A 51 -26.33 11.99 -4.21
N TYR A 52 -27.11 11.47 -5.14
CA TYR A 52 -28.19 12.19 -5.80
C TYR A 52 -29.47 12.00 -5.00
N TYR A 53 -30.19 13.09 -4.69
CA TYR A 53 -31.37 13.01 -3.86
C TYR A 53 -32.50 13.91 -4.36
N MET A 54 -33.73 13.48 -4.09
CA MET A 54 -34.93 14.28 -4.22
C MET A 54 -35.38 14.71 -2.83
N SER A 55 -35.76 15.99 -2.67
CA SER A 55 -36.27 16.52 -1.42
C SER A 55 -37.76 16.81 -1.49
N ASN A 56 -38.44 16.78 -0.34
CA ASN A 56 -39.85 17.20 -0.21
C ASN A 56 -40.02 18.74 -0.14
N GLY A 57 -38.95 19.51 -0.36
CA GLY A 57 -38.99 20.98 -0.40
C GLY A 57 -38.83 21.66 0.96
N GLN A 58 -38.59 20.90 2.04
CA GLN A 58 -38.22 21.49 3.33
C GLN A 58 -36.70 21.74 3.41
N PRO A 59 -36.26 22.95 3.82
CA PRO A 59 -34.84 23.21 4.05
C PRO A 59 -34.33 22.28 5.16
N ALA A 60 -33.24 21.57 4.89
CA ALA A 60 -32.62 20.70 5.87
C ALA A 60 -32.08 21.54 7.04
N GLN A 61 -32.52 21.25 8.27
CA GLN A 61 -32.00 21.91 9.47
C GLN A 61 -30.55 21.48 9.80
N GLU A 62 -30.17 20.29 9.35
CA GLU A 62 -28.83 19.72 9.43
C GLU A 62 -28.32 19.45 8.01
N SER A 63 -27.01 19.60 7.77
CA SER A 63 -26.39 19.19 6.51
C SER A 63 -26.54 17.68 6.30
N LEU A 64 -26.88 17.25 5.09
CA LEU A 64 -26.94 15.83 4.74
C LEU A 64 -25.60 15.10 4.97
N ARG A 65 -24.48 15.82 4.83
CA ARG A 65 -23.16 15.28 5.14
C ARG A 65 -23.04 14.96 6.62
N ASP A 66 -23.45 15.86 7.50
CA ASP A 66 -23.31 15.70 8.95
C ASP A 66 -24.24 14.58 9.44
N PHE A 67 -25.46 14.54 8.91
CA PHE A 67 -26.39 13.43 9.17
C PHE A 67 -25.80 12.07 8.77
N ALA A 68 -25.21 11.98 7.57
CA ALA A 68 -24.56 10.77 7.10
C ALA A 68 -23.36 10.38 7.98
N ALA A 69 -22.51 11.34 8.36
CA ALA A 69 -21.32 11.12 9.18
C ALA A 69 -21.64 10.61 10.59
N ARG A 70 -22.83 10.91 11.13
CA ARG A 70 -23.28 10.37 12.43
C ARG A 70 -23.72 8.90 12.37
N LEU A 71 -24.08 8.40 11.19
CA LEU A 71 -24.74 7.11 11.02
C LEU A 71 -23.93 6.12 10.18
N LEU A 72 -22.95 6.60 9.42
CA LEU A 72 -22.11 5.82 8.53
C LEU A 72 -20.63 5.96 8.90
N PRO A 73 -19.83 4.90 8.69
CA PRO A 73 -18.38 5.03 8.69
C PRO A 73 -17.91 6.12 7.70
N SER A 74 -16.83 6.83 8.03
CA SER A 74 -16.34 7.97 7.23
C SER A 74 -16.14 7.65 5.74
N HIS A 75 -15.66 6.46 5.41
CA HIS A 75 -15.45 6.01 4.03
C HIS A 75 -16.74 5.74 3.23
N MET A 76 -17.89 5.62 3.90
CA MET A 76 -19.21 5.46 3.27
C MET A 76 -19.96 6.79 3.15
N VAL A 77 -19.45 7.88 3.74
CA VAL A 77 -20.06 9.20 3.64
C VAL A 77 -19.83 9.78 2.23
N PRO A 78 -20.88 10.13 1.48
CA PRO A 78 -20.72 10.74 0.17
C PRO A 78 -19.89 12.03 0.20
N THR A 79 -19.02 12.16 -0.80
CA THR A 79 -18.21 13.36 -1.04
C THR A 79 -19.05 14.51 -1.59
N ASP A 80 -20.12 14.22 -2.33
CA ASP A 80 -20.98 15.21 -2.97
C ASP A 80 -22.45 14.84 -2.79
N PHE A 81 -23.29 15.86 -2.61
CA PHE A 81 -24.75 15.72 -2.48
C PHE A 81 -25.42 16.59 -3.53
N VAL A 82 -26.14 15.98 -4.47
CA VAL A 82 -26.75 16.68 -5.61
C VAL A 82 -28.26 16.55 -5.54
N ALA A 83 -28.94 17.68 -5.31
CA ALA A 83 -30.38 17.74 -5.40
C ALA A 83 -30.81 17.62 -6.87
N ILE A 84 -31.78 16.75 -7.15
CA ILE A 84 -32.39 16.62 -8.47
C ILE A 84 -33.91 16.62 -8.35
N ASP A 85 -34.59 17.10 -9.38
CA ASP A 85 -36.05 17.14 -9.43
C ASP A 85 -36.65 15.78 -9.82
N ALA A 86 -35.92 15.00 -10.61
CA ALA A 86 -36.30 13.66 -11.03
C ALA A 86 -35.07 12.83 -11.44
N PHE A 87 -35.09 11.53 -11.15
CA PHE A 87 -34.06 10.61 -11.64
C PHE A 87 -34.24 10.35 -13.14
N PRO A 88 -33.18 10.54 -13.96
CA PRO A 88 -33.25 10.19 -15.38
C PRO A 88 -33.33 8.66 -15.51
N LEU A 89 -34.27 8.18 -16.32
CA LEU A 89 -34.47 6.75 -16.54
C LEU A 89 -34.21 6.41 -18.02
N THR A 90 -33.62 5.25 -18.26
CA THR A 90 -33.52 4.64 -19.58
C THR A 90 -34.91 4.22 -20.09
N PRO A 91 -35.09 3.92 -21.39
CA PRO A 91 -36.33 3.37 -21.92
C PRO A 91 -36.79 2.05 -21.24
N SER A 92 -35.87 1.33 -20.60
CA SER A 92 -36.14 0.13 -19.81
C SER A 92 -36.53 0.40 -18.35
N GLY A 93 -36.65 1.68 -17.94
CA GLY A 93 -37.03 2.08 -16.59
C GLY A 93 -35.92 1.99 -15.54
N LYS A 94 -34.66 1.79 -15.96
CA LYS A 94 -33.50 1.78 -15.06
C LYS A 94 -32.90 3.18 -14.95
N LEU A 95 -32.16 3.45 -13.87
CA LEU A 95 -31.43 4.71 -13.71
C LEU A 95 -30.44 4.92 -14.86
N ASP A 96 -30.57 6.01 -15.59
CA ASP A 96 -29.58 6.45 -16.58
C ASP A 96 -28.45 7.19 -15.88
N ARG A 97 -27.39 6.45 -15.55
CA ARG A 97 -26.21 6.97 -14.85
C ARG A 97 -25.45 8.03 -15.66
N ASN A 98 -25.59 8.04 -16.99
CA ASN A 98 -24.88 8.98 -17.86
C ASN A 98 -25.62 10.31 -17.98
N ALA A 99 -26.94 10.30 -17.81
CA ALA A 99 -27.78 11.49 -17.82
C ALA A 99 -27.84 12.22 -16.47
N LEU A 100 -27.21 11.68 -15.42
CA LEU A 100 -27.12 12.35 -14.12
C LEU A 100 -26.23 13.60 -14.20
N PRO A 101 -26.69 14.75 -13.67
CA PRO A 101 -25.92 15.99 -13.72
C PRO A 101 -24.60 15.81 -12.99
N ASP A 102 -23.55 16.44 -13.51
CA ASP A 102 -22.31 16.53 -12.75
C ASP A 102 -22.57 17.36 -11.48
N PRO A 103 -22.00 16.98 -10.32
CA PRO A 103 -22.02 17.85 -9.17
C PRO A 103 -21.44 19.19 -9.60
N ALA A 104 -22.13 20.29 -9.24
CA ALA A 104 -21.61 21.63 -9.52
C ALA A 104 -20.15 21.66 -9.05
N PRO A 105 -19.21 22.21 -9.84
CA PRO A 105 -17.86 22.40 -9.35
C PRO A 105 -18.00 23.21 -8.07
N VAL A 106 -17.79 22.53 -6.94
CA VAL A 106 -17.69 23.20 -5.66
C VAL A 106 -16.58 24.20 -5.88
N ALA A 107 -16.92 25.49 -5.86
CA ALA A 107 -15.91 26.51 -5.76
C ALA A 107 -15.06 26.08 -4.57
N VAL A 108 -13.83 25.63 -4.85
CA VAL A 108 -12.87 25.24 -3.82
C VAL A 108 -12.59 26.52 -3.06
N THR A 109 -13.48 26.81 -2.13
CA THR A 109 -13.30 27.77 -1.04
C THR A 109 -12.49 27.04 0.01
N GLY A 110 -11.37 26.49 -0.45
CA GLY A 110 -10.43 25.87 0.43
C GLY A 110 -9.94 26.93 1.39
N ARG A 111 -10.09 26.68 2.68
CA ARG A 111 -9.60 27.64 3.67
C ARG A 111 -8.08 27.58 3.62
N ALA A 112 -7.45 28.70 3.29
CA ALA A 112 -6.00 28.80 3.33
C ALA A 112 -5.51 28.55 4.77
N PRO A 113 -4.32 27.98 4.96
CA PRO A 113 -3.77 27.72 6.28
C PRO A 113 -3.50 29.03 7.03
N ILE A 114 -4.10 29.15 8.22
CA ILE A 114 -4.04 30.35 9.06
C ILE A 114 -2.94 30.20 10.10
N THR A 115 -2.78 29.01 10.69
CA THR A 115 -1.78 28.71 11.73
C THR A 115 -0.50 28.11 11.15
N ASP A 116 0.60 28.17 11.91
CA ASP A 116 1.86 27.52 11.52
C ASP A 116 1.72 26.00 11.46
N THR A 117 0.96 25.40 12.40
CA THR A 117 0.61 23.97 12.38
C THR A 117 -0.08 23.60 11.07
N GLN A 118 -1.09 24.38 10.65
CA GLN A 118 -1.81 24.14 9.39
C GLN A 118 -0.90 24.27 8.17
N ARG A 119 -0.02 25.28 8.11
CA ARG A 119 0.94 25.45 7.00
C ARG A 119 1.88 24.25 6.89
N GLN A 120 2.49 23.85 7.99
CA GLN A 120 3.38 22.69 8.01
C GLN A 120 2.63 21.39 7.67
N LEU A 121 1.40 21.21 8.14
CA LEU A 121 0.59 20.04 7.78
C LEU A 121 0.20 20.02 6.30
N CYS A 122 -0.11 21.17 5.70
CA CYS A 122 -0.27 21.31 4.25
C CYS A 122 0.97 20.79 3.49
N ASP A 123 2.17 21.22 3.90
CA ASP A 123 3.43 20.74 3.31
C ASP A 123 3.63 19.24 3.50
N LEU A 124 3.31 18.70 4.69
CA LEU A 124 3.42 17.26 4.97
C LEU A 124 2.44 16.43 4.15
N PHE A 125 1.19 16.87 4.03
CA PHE A 125 0.18 16.23 3.18
C PHE A 125 0.67 16.24 1.72
N GLY A 126 1.13 17.39 1.24
CA GLY A 126 1.61 17.53 -0.12
C GLY A 126 2.80 16.65 -0.44
N ALA A 127 3.79 16.58 0.47
CA ALA A 127 4.96 15.74 0.30
C ALA A 127 4.66 14.22 0.37
N VAL A 128 3.60 13.82 1.07
CA VAL A 128 3.18 12.42 1.15
C VAL A 128 2.36 12.00 -0.07
N LEU A 129 1.55 12.90 -0.59
CA LEU A 129 0.65 12.68 -1.71
C LEU A 129 1.25 13.07 -3.07
N ASP A 130 2.49 13.58 -3.07
CA ASP A 130 3.22 14.08 -4.24
C ASP A 130 2.42 15.14 -5.04
N ARG A 131 1.87 16.12 -4.32
CA ARG A 131 1.06 17.20 -4.90
C ARG A 131 1.03 18.43 -4.01
N GLU A 132 0.62 19.56 -4.58
CA GLU A 132 0.36 20.76 -3.80
C GLU A 132 -0.95 20.63 -3.00
N VAL A 133 -0.90 21.00 -1.72
CA VAL A 133 -2.06 21.05 -0.80
C VAL A 133 -2.04 22.38 -0.08
N ALA A 134 -2.91 23.30 -0.48
CA ALA A 134 -3.02 24.65 0.10
C ALA A 134 -4.37 24.91 0.80
N ASP A 135 -5.22 23.88 0.88
CA ASP A 135 -6.55 23.92 1.47
C ASP A 135 -6.56 23.07 2.74
N ILE A 136 -6.88 23.69 3.88
CA ILE A 136 -6.90 22.98 5.17
C ILE A 136 -8.08 22.00 5.28
N ASP A 137 -9.13 22.17 4.48
CA ASP A 137 -10.29 21.28 4.46
C ASP A 137 -10.13 20.16 3.42
N ALA A 138 -8.97 20.08 2.75
CA ALA A 138 -8.69 19.04 1.79
C ALA A 138 -8.57 17.67 2.49
N ASP A 139 -9.48 16.77 2.12
CA ASP A 139 -9.52 15.40 2.64
C ASP A 139 -8.40 14.55 2.05
N PHE A 140 -7.51 14.07 2.90
CA PHE A 140 -6.33 13.27 2.57
C PHE A 140 -6.66 12.09 1.63
N PHE A 141 -7.76 11.39 1.88
CA PHE A 141 -8.17 10.23 1.09
C PHE A 141 -8.85 10.63 -0.22
N ALA A 142 -9.55 11.77 -0.25
CA ALA A 142 -10.06 12.36 -1.49
C ALA A 142 -8.94 12.84 -2.41
N LEU A 143 -7.78 13.21 -1.84
CA LEU A 143 -6.61 13.60 -2.59
C LEU A 143 -5.76 12.41 -3.09
N GLY A 144 -6.19 11.16 -2.86
CA GLY A 144 -5.48 9.95 -3.28
C GLY A 144 -4.75 9.21 -2.16
N GLY A 145 -4.88 9.67 -0.91
CA GLY A 145 -4.33 9.01 0.26
C GLY A 145 -4.93 7.62 0.50
N HIS A 146 -4.09 6.73 1.01
CA HIS A 146 -4.39 5.35 1.42
C HIS A 146 -3.59 4.97 2.68
N SER A 147 -3.84 3.80 3.27
CA SER A 147 -3.26 3.37 4.55
C SER A 147 -1.73 3.52 4.63
N LEU A 148 -0.99 3.10 3.60
CA LEU A 148 0.46 3.28 3.55
C LEU A 148 0.88 4.77 3.56
N SER A 149 0.24 5.62 2.76
CA SER A 149 0.51 7.07 2.80
C SER A 149 0.09 7.69 4.14
N SER A 150 -0.97 7.19 4.79
CA SER A 150 -1.37 7.61 6.15
C SER A 150 -0.28 7.28 7.17
N ILE A 151 0.35 6.10 7.10
CA ILE A 151 1.47 5.75 7.99
C ILE A 151 2.67 6.69 7.74
N ARG A 152 2.98 7.03 6.49
CA ARG A 152 4.03 8.01 6.16
C ARG A 152 3.70 9.38 6.75
N LEU A 153 2.45 9.83 6.60
CA LEU A 153 1.96 11.08 7.16
C LEU A 153 2.13 11.10 8.69
N ILE A 154 1.63 10.06 9.38
CA ILE A 154 1.75 9.91 10.84
C ILE A 154 3.22 9.97 11.28
N SER A 155 4.11 9.25 10.59
CA SER A 155 5.54 9.26 10.89
C SER A 155 6.13 10.66 10.76
N ARG A 156 5.79 11.40 9.70
CA ARG A 156 6.26 12.78 9.47
C ARG A 156 5.67 13.79 10.46
N VAL A 157 4.38 13.69 10.76
CA VAL A 157 3.72 14.53 11.79
C VAL A 157 4.41 14.32 13.13
N ARG A 158 4.69 13.06 13.50
CA ARG A 158 5.43 12.75 14.73
C ARG A 158 6.83 13.38 14.73
N SER A 159 7.59 13.24 13.64
CA SER A 159 8.93 13.83 13.55
C SER A 159 8.93 15.36 13.58
N THR A 160 7.86 16.01 13.09
CA THR A 160 7.77 17.46 12.98
C THR A 160 7.23 18.11 14.26
N PHE A 161 6.19 17.51 14.86
CA PHE A 161 5.46 18.11 15.98
C PHE A 161 5.64 17.36 17.31
N GLY A 162 6.26 16.18 17.31
CA GLY A 162 6.39 15.35 18.50
C GLY A 162 5.07 14.70 18.97
N VAL A 163 4.01 14.78 18.17
CA VAL A 163 2.69 14.21 18.48
C VAL A 163 2.55 12.83 17.86
N ASN A 164 2.08 11.86 18.65
CA ASN A 164 1.82 10.52 18.17
C ASN A 164 0.35 10.37 17.77
N LEU A 165 0.09 10.39 16.46
CA LEU A 165 -1.23 10.09 15.89
C LEU A 165 -1.36 8.58 15.66
N LEU A 166 -2.55 8.05 15.92
CA LEU A 166 -2.94 6.71 15.51
C LEU A 166 -3.45 6.73 14.08
N LEU A 167 -3.48 5.55 13.44
CA LEU A 167 -4.07 5.43 12.11
C LEU A 167 -5.56 5.82 12.12
N GLY A 168 -6.29 5.42 13.15
CA GLY A 168 -7.70 5.80 13.35
C GLY A 168 -7.91 7.31 13.35
N ASP A 169 -7.02 8.07 13.99
CA ASP A 169 -7.10 9.52 14.06
C ASP A 169 -7.10 10.18 12.67
N VAL A 170 -6.29 9.67 11.74
CA VAL A 170 -6.25 10.16 10.35
C VAL A 170 -7.53 9.80 9.59
N PHE A 171 -8.16 8.66 9.89
CA PHE A 171 -9.44 8.27 9.28
C PHE A 171 -10.63 9.05 9.83
N ASP A 172 -10.60 9.40 11.11
CA ASP A 172 -11.66 10.16 11.78
C ASP A 172 -11.53 11.66 11.49
N HIS A 173 -10.30 12.15 11.28
CA HIS A 173 -9.98 13.53 10.99
C HIS A 173 -9.12 13.67 9.72
N PRO A 174 -9.68 13.36 8.53
CA PRO A 174 -8.92 13.21 7.29
C PRO A 174 -8.43 14.53 6.66
N THR A 175 -8.81 15.69 7.21
CA THR A 175 -8.41 17.00 6.67
C THR A 175 -7.20 17.55 7.41
N VAL A 176 -6.46 18.46 6.76
CA VAL A 176 -5.36 19.19 7.41
C VAL A 176 -5.86 19.92 8.67
N ALA A 177 -7.05 20.51 8.64
CA ALA A 177 -7.66 21.17 9.79
C ALA A 177 -7.99 20.18 10.92
N GLY A 178 -8.49 18.99 10.58
CA GLY A 178 -8.77 17.92 11.53
C GLY A 178 -7.49 17.43 12.22
N VAL A 179 -6.45 17.14 11.43
CA VAL A 179 -5.14 16.74 11.96
C VAL A 179 -4.50 17.87 12.78
N ALA A 180 -4.64 19.13 12.35
CA ALA A 180 -4.13 20.29 13.10
C ALA A 180 -4.77 20.39 14.48
N ALA A 181 -6.09 20.17 14.59
CA ALA A 181 -6.78 20.19 15.88
C ALA A 181 -6.26 19.10 16.84
N LEU A 182 -5.91 17.93 16.31
CA LEU A 182 -5.30 16.85 17.10
C LEU A 182 -3.88 17.19 17.54
N VAL A 183 -3.08 17.80 16.65
CA VAL A 183 -1.71 18.23 16.96
C VAL A 183 -1.72 19.35 18.01
N ASP A 184 -2.57 20.36 17.84
CA ASP A 184 -2.67 21.51 18.73
C ASP A 184 -3.33 21.14 20.08
N GLY A 185 -4.21 20.14 20.09
CA GLY A 185 -4.93 19.66 21.27
C GLY A 185 -4.23 18.53 22.03
N ALA A 186 -3.22 17.89 21.43
CA ALA A 186 -2.46 16.85 22.11
C ALA A 186 -1.71 17.48 23.29
N PRO A 187 -1.82 16.92 24.52
CA PRO A 187 -0.86 17.26 25.56
C PRO A 187 0.53 16.97 24.99
N THR A 188 1.52 17.83 25.27
CA THR A 188 2.91 17.65 24.87
C THR A 188 3.44 16.36 25.49
N ALA A 189 3.07 15.22 24.91
CA ALA A 189 3.26 13.94 25.51
C ALA A 189 4.73 13.60 25.28
N THR A 190 5.47 13.58 26.38
CA THR A 190 6.77 12.92 26.56
C THR A 190 6.66 11.40 26.36
N LEU A 191 5.91 10.95 25.36
CA LEU A 191 5.98 9.60 24.81
C LEU A 191 6.95 9.67 23.64
N THR A 192 8.19 10.04 23.93
CA THR A 192 9.30 9.88 23.02
C THR A 192 9.53 8.38 22.92
N ARG A 193 8.81 7.70 22.01
CA ARG A 193 9.22 6.37 21.57
C ARG A 193 10.69 6.54 21.16
N PRO A 194 11.63 5.84 21.80
CA PRO A 194 13.04 6.05 21.55
C PRO A 194 13.32 5.91 20.06
N GLU A 195 14.16 6.81 19.54
CA GLU A 195 14.57 6.78 18.15
C GLU A 195 15.19 5.42 17.83
N LEU A 196 14.84 4.87 16.67
CA LEU A 196 15.42 3.62 16.22
C LEU A 196 16.84 3.90 15.72
N VAL A 197 17.82 3.61 16.58
CA VAL A 197 19.25 3.81 16.30
C VAL A 197 19.97 2.47 16.27
N ALA A 198 21.07 2.40 15.51
CA ALA A 198 21.94 1.23 15.51
C ALA A 198 22.47 0.96 16.91
N SER A 199 22.45 -0.31 17.32
CA SER A 199 22.93 -0.75 18.64
C SER A 199 23.73 -2.05 18.52
N GLN A 200 24.54 -2.35 19.53
CA GLN A 200 25.22 -3.64 19.62
C GLN A 200 24.17 -4.72 19.89
N ARG A 201 24.10 -5.71 19.00
CA ARG A 201 23.18 -6.85 19.11
C ARG A 201 23.89 -8.07 19.70
N PRO A 202 23.16 -8.97 20.37
CA PRO A 202 23.66 -10.31 20.66
C PRO A 202 23.98 -11.06 19.36
N GLU A 203 24.78 -12.12 19.46
CA GLU A 203 25.10 -12.99 18.32
C GLU A 203 23.85 -13.65 17.73
N LEU A 204 22.94 -14.08 18.60
CA LEU A 204 21.60 -14.56 18.24
C LEU A 204 20.58 -13.48 18.58
N VAL A 205 19.97 -12.90 17.55
CA VAL A 205 19.03 -11.78 17.71
C VAL A 205 17.62 -12.33 17.94
N PRO A 206 16.83 -11.80 18.89
CA PRO A 206 15.44 -12.23 19.06
C PRO A 206 14.64 -12.06 17.77
N VAL A 207 13.76 -13.01 17.47
CA VAL A 207 12.79 -12.86 16.38
C VAL A 207 11.76 -11.78 16.72
N SER A 208 11.28 -11.06 15.71
CA SER A 208 10.09 -10.22 15.85
C SER A 208 8.84 -11.08 16.05
N ALA A 209 7.78 -10.51 16.63
CA ALA A 209 6.50 -11.22 16.79
C ALA A 209 5.90 -11.70 15.45
N ALA A 210 6.15 -10.98 14.36
CA ALA A 210 5.73 -11.39 13.03
C ALA A 210 6.50 -12.63 12.54
N GLN A 211 7.82 -12.63 12.71
CA GLN A 211 8.67 -13.78 12.37
C GLN A 211 8.35 -14.99 13.25
N GLU A 212 8.12 -14.81 14.56
CA GLU A 212 7.72 -15.89 15.47
C GLU A 212 6.43 -16.57 15.02
N ARG A 213 5.39 -15.78 14.69
CA ARG A 213 4.15 -16.31 14.11
C ARG A 213 4.42 -17.14 12.86
N MET A 214 5.25 -16.63 11.94
CA MET A 214 5.56 -17.33 10.70
C MET A 214 6.31 -18.63 10.94
N LEU A 215 7.26 -18.67 11.85
CA LEU A 215 8.01 -19.88 12.20
C LEU A 215 7.13 -20.95 12.84
N VAL A 216 6.16 -20.55 13.67
CA VAL A 216 5.15 -21.47 14.22
C VAL A 216 4.28 -22.04 13.10
N VAL A 217 3.89 -21.20 12.14
CA VAL A 217 3.06 -21.60 11.00
C VAL A 217 3.83 -22.50 10.02
N ASP A 218 5.11 -22.22 9.74
CA ASP A 218 5.98 -23.03 8.87
C ASP A 218 6.16 -24.48 9.38
N ARG A 219 6.05 -24.70 10.69
CA ARG A 219 6.08 -26.04 11.30
C ARG A 219 4.81 -26.87 11.06
N LEU A 220 3.70 -26.24 10.66
CA LEU A 220 2.47 -26.96 10.35
C LEU A 220 2.63 -27.66 8.99
N PRO A 221 2.41 -28.98 8.86
CA PRO A 221 2.61 -29.70 7.60
C PRO A 221 1.81 -29.13 6.41
N GLU A 222 0.72 -28.43 6.69
CA GLU A 222 -0.26 -27.96 5.71
C GLU A 222 0.12 -26.62 5.07
N THR A 223 1.13 -25.92 5.58
CA THR A 223 1.52 -24.60 5.07
C THR A 223 2.37 -24.69 3.82
N GLY A 224 3.15 -25.76 3.65
CA GLY A 224 3.87 -26.09 2.42
C GLY A 224 4.71 -24.91 1.90
N VAL A 225 4.23 -24.27 0.84
CA VAL A 225 4.88 -23.13 0.16
C VAL A 225 4.05 -21.85 0.22
N ALA A 226 3.04 -21.79 1.10
CA ALA A 226 2.06 -20.71 1.15
C ALA A 226 2.65 -19.33 1.46
N TYR A 227 3.88 -19.29 2.01
CA TYR A 227 4.58 -18.05 2.35
C TYR A 227 5.80 -17.77 1.44
N ASN A 228 5.90 -18.48 0.32
CA ASN A 228 6.78 -18.08 -0.75
C ASN A 228 6.30 -16.77 -1.38
N TYR A 229 7.25 -15.89 -1.66
CA TYR A 229 7.02 -14.57 -2.24
C TYR A 229 7.84 -14.43 -3.54
N PRO A 230 7.28 -14.86 -4.69
CA PRO A 230 7.97 -14.76 -5.96
C PRO A 230 7.86 -13.36 -6.56
N LEU A 231 9.00 -12.79 -6.93
CA LEU A 231 9.11 -11.63 -7.81
C LEU A 231 9.72 -12.09 -9.14
N ALA A 232 8.99 -11.90 -10.24
CA ALA A 232 9.45 -12.27 -11.57
C ALA A 232 9.42 -11.08 -12.51
N PHE A 233 10.48 -10.91 -13.31
CA PHE A 233 10.56 -9.88 -14.34
C PHE A 233 11.33 -10.39 -15.56
N THR A 234 10.95 -9.91 -16.74
CA THR A 234 11.62 -10.26 -18.01
C THR A 234 12.44 -9.08 -18.49
N VAL A 235 13.69 -9.34 -18.82
CA VAL A 235 14.64 -8.37 -19.38
C VAL A 235 14.75 -8.59 -20.89
N LEU A 236 14.68 -7.50 -21.65
CA LEU A 236 14.76 -7.51 -23.11
C LEU A 236 16.22 -7.32 -23.55
N ALA A 237 16.86 -8.40 -24.01
CA ALA A 237 18.23 -8.46 -24.49
C ALA A 237 19.31 -7.99 -23.48
N ASP A 238 20.58 -8.29 -23.79
CA ASP A 238 21.78 -7.77 -23.13
C ASP A 238 21.83 -7.94 -21.58
N PHE A 239 21.24 -9.02 -21.08
CA PHE A 239 21.32 -9.41 -19.68
C PHE A 239 22.66 -10.11 -19.38
N ASP A 240 23.47 -9.49 -18.53
CA ASP A 240 24.75 -10.03 -18.06
C ASP A 240 24.54 -10.80 -16.76
N VAL A 241 24.56 -12.13 -16.86
CA VAL A 241 24.33 -13.03 -15.73
C VAL A 241 25.42 -12.90 -14.65
N GLU A 242 26.66 -12.62 -15.03
CA GLU A 242 27.77 -12.51 -14.08
C GLU A 242 27.67 -11.21 -13.28
N ALA A 243 27.37 -10.09 -13.97
CA ALA A 243 27.11 -8.81 -13.33
C ALA A 243 25.87 -8.89 -12.43
N PHE A 244 24.82 -9.61 -12.84
CA PHE A 244 23.63 -9.82 -12.02
C PHE A 244 23.93 -10.65 -10.78
N ALA A 245 24.67 -11.75 -10.91
CA ALA A 245 25.09 -12.56 -9.77
C ALA A 245 25.96 -11.76 -8.78
N ALA A 246 26.82 -10.87 -9.29
CA ALA A 246 27.58 -9.96 -8.45
C ALA A 246 26.70 -8.93 -7.72
N ALA A 247 25.70 -8.38 -8.41
CA ALA A 247 24.74 -7.44 -7.84
C ALA A 247 23.90 -8.08 -6.73
N VAL A 248 23.44 -9.32 -6.92
CA VAL A 248 22.72 -10.09 -5.89
C VAL A 248 23.60 -10.25 -4.64
N ARG A 249 24.89 -10.61 -4.80
CA ARG A 249 25.81 -10.71 -3.66
C ARG A 249 25.94 -9.39 -2.90
N ASP A 250 26.02 -8.26 -3.61
CA ASP A 250 26.07 -6.95 -2.96
C ASP A 250 24.79 -6.70 -2.14
N VAL A 251 23.61 -6.99 -2.70
CA VAL A 251 22.31 -6.76 -2.05
C VAL A 251 22.14 -7.68 -0.83
N VAL A 252 22.54 -8.95 -0.92
CA VAL A 252 22.55 -9.89 0.21
C VAL A 252 23.52 -9.45 1.31
N ALA A 253 24.68 -8.88 0.94
CA ALA A 253 25.60 -8.30 1.91
C ALA A 253 24.99 -7.09 2.64
N ARG A 254 24.25 -6.24 1.90
CA ARG A 254 23.59 -5.01 2.40
C ARG A 254 22.49 -5.29 3.41
N HIS A 255 21.60 -6.21 3.05
CA HIS A 255 20.33 -6.44 3.73
C HIS A 255 20.45 -7.74 4.52
N GLU A 256 20.66 -7.62 5.82
CA GLU A 256 20.89 -8.76 6.71
C GLU A 256 19.75 -9.79 6.67
N SER A 257 18.52 -9.34 6.46
CA SER A 257 17.35 -10.22 6.33
C SER A 257 17.52 -11.28 5.25
N LEU A 258 18.15 -10.96 4.11
CA LEU A 258 18.34 -11.90 2.99
C LEU A 258 19.37 -13.01 3.27
N ARG A 259 20.14 -12.88 4.35
CA ARG A 259 21.14 -13.86 4.81
C ARG A 259 20.91 -14.26 6.27
N THR A 260 19.67 -14.17 6.74
CA THR A 260 19.28 -14.58 8.09
C THR A 260 18.61 -15.94 8.06
N VAL A 261 19.09 -16.86 8.89
CA VAL A 261 18.44 -18.14 9.19
C VAL A 261 17.84 -18.10 10.60
N PHE A 262 16.88 -18.96 10.87
CA PHE A 262 16.11 -18.97 12.12
C PHE A 262 16.39 -20.26 12.89
N VAL A 263 17.05 -20.13 14.04
CA VAL A 263 17.49 -21.27 14.84
C VAL A 263 16.66 -21.39 16.12
N GLU A 264 16.51 -22.61 16.63
CA GLU A 264 15.95 -22.81 17.97
C GLU A 264 16.89 -22.25 19.02
N HIS A 265 16.36 -21.48 19.97
CA HIS A 265 17.12 -20.92 21.08
C HIS A 265 16.27 -20.89 22.35
N GLY A 266 16.63 -21.72 23.33
CA GLY A 266 15.85 -21.89 24.56
C GLY A 266 14.47 -22.50 24.26
N THR A 267 13.40 -21.78 24.63
CA THR A 267 12.02 -22.20 24.38
C THR A 267 11.42 -21.59 23.11
N GLY A 268 12.19 -20.81 22.34
CA GLY A 268 11.71 -20.08 21.17
C GLY A 268 12.70 -20.10 20.02
N PHE A 269 12.68 -19.05 19.21
CA PHE A 269 13.54 -18.89 18.04
C PHE A 269 14.43 -17.67 18.16
N ALA A 270 15.56 -17.72 17.47
CA ALA A 270 16.42 -16.57 17.27
C ALA A 270 16.84 -16.47 15.80
N GLN A 271 17.13 -15.25 15.38
CA GLN A 271 17.76 -14.92 14.11
C GLN A 271 19.26 -15.14 14.24
N HIS A 272 19.82 -15.91 13.32
CA HIS A 272 21.26 -16.05 13.12
C HIS A 272 21.61 -15.42 11.78
N ILE A 273 22.27 -14.27 11.84
CA ILE A 273 22.66 -13.49 10.68
C ILE A 273 23.98 -14.08 10.14
N LEU A 274 23.95 -14.67 8.95
CA LEU A 274 25.12 -15.27 8.32
C LEU A 274 26.12 -14.20 7.85
N ALA A 275 27.34 -14.59 7.48
CA ALA A 275 28.39 -13.64 7.09
C ALA A 275 28.03 -12.83 5.82
N PRO A 276 28.54 -11.59 5.63
CA PRO A 276 28.20 -10.76 4.48
C PRO A 276 28.60 -11.32 3.11
N ASP A 277 29.51 -12.29 3.06
CA ASP A 277 29.93 -13.01 1.86
C ASP A 277 29.05 -14.24 1.54
N THR A 278 28.00 -14.49 2.33
CA THR A 278 26.98 -15.52 2.06
C THR A 278 26.34 -15.28 0.69
N SER A 279 26.32 -16.31 -0.15
CA SER A 279 25.70 -16.27 -1.47
C SER A 279 24.31 -16.89 -1.46
N ALA A 280 23.34 -16.20 -2.06
CA ALA A 280 22.06 -16.82 -2.41
C ALA A 280 22.24 -17.78 -3.61
N PRO A 281 21.55 -18.93 -3.65
CA PRO A 281 21.57 -19.84 -4.80
C PRO A 281 21.05 -19.16 -6.07
N ILE A 282 21.77 -19.34 -7.18
CA ILE A 282 21.37 -18.87 -8.52
C ILE A 282 21.40 -20.06 -9.48
N ASP A 283 20.22 -20.45 -9.96
CA ASP A 283 20.04 -21.51 -10.95
C ASP A 283 19.84 -20.88 -12.33
N ILE A 284 20.61 -21.31 -13.34
CA ILE A 284 20.49 -20.84 -14.73
C ILE A 284 19.89 -21.97 -15.55
N LEU A 285 18.72 -21.71 -16.14
CA LEU A 285 17.96 -22.68 -16.93
C LEU A 285 17.80 -22.15 -18.37
N ASP A 286 17.78 -23.07 -19.32
CA ASP A 286 17.31 -22.78 -20.67
C ASP A 286 15.80 -23.05 -20.73
N ASP A 287 15.06 -22.21 -21.45
CA ASP A 287 13.63 -22.37 -21.65
C ASP A 287 13.30 -23.75 -22.24
N ASP A 288 12.43 -24.49 -21.55
CA ASP A 288 12.00 -25.83 -21.94
C ASP A 288 10.82 -25.82 -22.94
N GLY A 289 10.37 -24.63 -23.35
CA GLY A 289 9.27 -24.40 -24.29
C GLY A 289 7.89 -24.50 -23.64
N THR A 290 7.79 -24.74 -22.33
CA THR A 290 6.52 -24.64 -21.60
C THR A 290 6.18 -23.19 -21.28
N PRO A 291 4.89 -22.83 -21.10
CA PRO A 291 4.50 -21.48 -20.73
C PRO A 291 5.28 -20.96 -19.50
N VAL A 292 5.77 -19.72 -19.55
CA VAL A 292 6.65 -19.16 -18.51
C VAL A 292 6.00 -19.14 -17.12
N ASP A 293 4.68 -18.98 -17.05
CA ASP A 293 3.90 -19.06 -15.82
C ASP A 293 3.97 -20.47 -15.18
N GLN A 294 3.96 -21.53 -15.99
CA GLN A 294 4.15 -22.90 -15.50
C GLN A 294 5.59 -23.17 -15.06
N GLN A 295 6.57 -22.57 -15.74
CA GLN A 295 7.97 -22.65 -15.32
C GLN A 295 8.16 -21.95 -13.96
N ILE A 296 7.57 -20.77 -13.78
CA ILE A 296 7.58 -20.03 -12.51
C ILE A 296 6.85 -20.83 -11.42
N GLU A 297 5.71 -21.45 -11.70
CA GLU A 297 4.97 -22.28 -10.74
C GLU A 297 5.80 -23.45 -10.19
N ARG A 298 6.64 -24.08 -11.03
CA ARG A 298 7.56 -25.13 -10.55
C ARG A 298 8.60 -24.58 -9.58
N MET A 299 9.05 -23.34 -9.77
CA MET A 299 10.01 -22.69 -8.89
C MET A 299 9.36 -22.32 -7.55
N THR A 300 8.12 -21.83 -7.57
CA THR A 300 7.37 -21.48 -6.35
C THR A 300 6.99 -22.69 -5.51
N ALA A 301 7.09 -23.91 -6.04
CA ALA A 301 6.93 -25.16 -5.30
C ALA A 301 8.13 -25.52 -4.40
N HIS A 302 9.22 -24.76 -4.44
CA HIS A 302 10.35 -24.96 -3.54
C HIS A 302 9.96 -24.66 -2.08
N ARG A 303 10.30 -25.57 -1.16
CA ARG A 303 10.12 -25.35 0.28
C ARG A 303 11.45 -24.95 0.90
N PHE A 304 11.51 -23.76 1.49
CA PHE A 304 12.66 -23.31 2.26
C PHE A 304 12.77 -24.09 3.57
N ASP A 305 13.97 -24.56 3.91
CA ASP A 305 14.33 -24.87 5.30
C ASP A 305 14.87 -23.62 5.96
N LEU A 306 14.01 -22.88 6.67
CA LEU A 306 14.38 -21.60 7.30
C LEU A 306 15.47 -21.71 8.36
N THR A 307 15.88 -22.92 8.75
CA THR A 307 16.99 -23.14 9.69
C THR A 307 18.36 -23.18 9.02
N HIS A 308 18.42 -23.42 7.69
CA HIS A 308 19.67 -23.58 6.94
C HIS A 308 19.72 -22.76 5.64
N ASP A 309 18.58 -22.61 4.97
CA ASP A 309 18.49 -21.94 3.68
C ASP A 309 18.44 -20.43 3.87
N THR A 310 19.22 -19.70 3.05
CA THR A 310 18.97 -18.27 2.88
C THR A 310 17.56 -18.10 2.30
N PRO A 311 16.75 -17.16 2.82
CA PRO A 311 15.34 -16.96 2.43
C PRO A 311 15.19 -16.25 1.06
N LEU A 312 16.12 -16.51 0.15
CA LEU A 312 16.20 -16.01 -1.21
C LEU A 312 16.83 -17.10 -2.10
N ARG A 313 16.15 -17.41 -3.21
CA ARG A 313 16.68 -18.19 -4.33
C ARG A 313 16.41 -17.45 -5.62
N ILE A 314 17.30 -17.58 -6.58
CA ILE A 314 17.20 -16.92 -7.87
C ILE A 314 17.20 -17.99 -8.96
N THR A 315 16.28 -17.85 -9.91
CA THR A 315 16.32 -18.62 -11.15
C THR A 315 16.35 -17.68 -12.35
N ILE A 316 17.23 -17.95 -13.30
CA ILE A 316 17.39 -17.19 -14.54
C ILE A 316 17.03 -18.11 -15.70
N ILE A 317 15.93 -17.84 -16.39
CA ILE A 317 15.47 -18.57 -17.58
C ILE A 317 15.92 -17.82 -18.83
N ARG A 318 16.73 -18.47 -19.66
CA ARG A 318 17.16 -17.93 -20.96
C ARG A 318 16.20 -18.37 -22.06
N HIS A 319 15.57 -17.41 -22.71
CA HIS A 319 14.61 -17.68 -23.79
C HIS A 319 15.29 -17.66 -25.18
N PRO A 320 14.75 -18.39 -26.17
CA PRO A 320 15.32 -18.44 -27.52
C PRO A 320 15.31 -17.10 -28.26
N ASP A 321 14.41 -16.19 -27.88
CA ASP A 321 14.25 -14.86 -28.48
C ASP A 321 15.21 -13.81 -27.90
N ARG A 322 16.25 -14.26 -27.16
CA ARG A 322 17.23 -13.43 -26.44
C ARG A 322 16.63 -12.62 -25.28
N THR A 323 15.41 -12.91 -24.85
CA THR A 323 14.90 -12.40 -23.57
C THR A 323 15.36 -13.28 -22.42
N THR A 324 15.33 -12.75 -21.20
CA THR A 324 15.67 -13.49 -20.00
C THR A 324 14.65 -13.20 -18.91
N THR A 325 14.05 -14.25 -18.36
CA THR A 325 13.17 -14.12 -17.19
C THR A 325 13.95 -14.41 -15.93
N VAL A 326 13.93 -13.48 -14.98
CA VAL A 326 14.55 -13.61 -13.67
C VAL A 326 13.45 -13.79 -12.64
N VAL A 327 13.58 -14.81 -11.80
CA VAL A 327 12.66 -15.14 -10.71
C VAL A 327 13.43 -15.06 -9.41
N LEU A 328 13.09 -14.10 -8.56
CA LEU A 328 13.53 -14.03 -7.18
C LEU A 328 12.45 -14.70 -6.33
N LEU A 329 12.73 -15.90 -5.84
CA LEU A 329 11.87 -16.57 -4.88
C LEU A 329 12.35 -16.21 -3.48
N LEU A 330 11.57 -15.40 -2.77
CA LEU A 330 11.83 -15.07 -1.37
C LEU A 330 10.90 -15.85 -0.44
N HIS A 331 11.22 -15.84 0.86
CA HIS A 331 10.26 -16.20 1.90
C HIS A 331 9.75 -14.95 2.62
N HIS A 332 8.43 -14.84 2.84
CA HIS A 332 7.76 -13.70 3.47
C HIS A 332 8.30 -13.35 4.88
N ILE A 333 9.05 -14.25 5.53
CA ILE A 333 9.67 -13.99 6.84
C ILE A 333 10.72 -12.87 6.78
N THR A 334 11.19 -12.53 5.57
CA THR A 334 12.25 -11.54 5.34
C THR A 334 11.86 -10.40 4.42
N THR A 335 10.66 -10.45 3.84
CA THR A 335 10.18 -9.48 2.86
C THR A 335 8.67 -9.30 2.94
N ASP A 336 8.24 -8.08 2.65
CA ASP A 336 6.85 -7.67 2.49
C ASP A 336 6.73 -6.74 1.28
N GLU A 337 5.52 -6.27 1.00
CA GLU A 337 5.26 -5.41 -0.15
C GLU A 337 5.96 -4.03 -0.05
N TRP A 338 6.38 -3.60 1.15
CA TRP A 338 7.19 -2.39 1.30
C TRP A 338 8.66 -2.61 0.98
N SER A 339 9.12 -3.85 1.14
CA SER A 339 10.50 -4.28 0.89
C SER A 339 10.80 -4.39 -0.61
N ASP A 340 9.79 -4.55 -1.46
CA ASP A 340 9.95 -4.66 -2.92
C ASP A 340 10.67 -3.46 -3.54
N ALA A 341 10.22 -2.25 -3.21
CA ALA A 341 10.80 -1.03 -3.77
C ALA A 341 12.29 -0.84 -3.40
N PRO A 342 12.71 -0.89 -2.13
CA PRO A 342 14.13 -0.79 -1.78
C PRO A 342 14.95 -1.98 -2.32
N LEU A 343 14.41 -3.21 -2.31
CA LEU A 343 15.10 -4.38 -2.87
C LEU A 343 15.41 -4.20 -4.36
N LEU A 344 14.40 -3.86 -5.16
CA LEU A 344 14.55 -3.68 -6.60
C LEU A 344 15.41 -2.45 -6.94
N THR A 345 15.32 -1.38 -6.15
CA THR A 345 16.16 -0.18 -6.31
C THR A 345 17.63 -0.50 -6.07
N ASP A 346 17.94 -1.18 -4.97
CA ASP A 346 19.33 -1.54 -4.63
C ASP A 346 19.88 -2.58 -5.61
N LEU A 347 19.06 -3.54 -6.05
CA LEU A 347 19.45 -4.52 -7.08
C LEU A 347 19.75 -3.85 -8.43
N HIS A 348 18.90 -2.92 -8.86
CA HIS A 348 19.14 -2.15 -10.09
C HIS A 348 20.44 -1.35 -9.99
N HIS A 349 20.65 -0.61 -8.89
CA HIS A 349 21.87 0.18 -8.67
C HIS A 349 23.13 -0.69 -8.64
N ALA A 350 23.07 -1.83 -7.93
CA ALA A 350 24.17 -2.78 -7.90
C ALA A 350 24.45 -3.38 -9.29
N TYR A 351 23.43 -3.76 -10.03
CA TYR A 351 23.58 -4.30 -11.38
C TYR A 351 24.22 -3.29 -12.34
N THR A 352 23.76 -2.04 -12.33
CA THR A 352 24.37 -0.97 -13.14
C THR A 352 25.83 -0.72 -12.78
N ALA A 353 26.18 -0.72 -11.49
CA ALA A 353 27.57 -0.57 -11.06
C ALA A 353 28.45 -1.75 -11.53
N ARG A 354 27.94 -2.98 -11.42
CA ARG A 354 28.64 -4.19 -11.82
C ARG A 354 28.83 -4.28 -13.34
N LEU A 355 27.85 -3.85 -14.13
CA LEU A 355 28.01 -3.66 -15.57
C LEU A 355 29.11 -2.66 -15.92
N ALA A 356 29.29 -1.62 -15.11
CA ALA A 356 30.38 -0.64 -15.26
C ALA A 356 31.73 -1.15 -14.70
N GLY A 357 31.79 -2.38 -14.19
CA GLY A 357 33.03 -3.02 -13.71
C GLY A 357 33.47 -2.61 -12.31
N HIS A 358 32.60 -2.02 -11.48
CA HIS A 358 32.93 -1.61 -10.12
C HIS A 358 31.85 -2.03 -9.09
N PRO A 359 32.16 -2.13 -7.79
CA PRO A 359 31.15 -2.38 -6.77
C PRO A 359 30.18 -1.19 -6.62
N PRO A 360 28.95 -1.40 -6.13
CA PRO A 360 28.04 -0.31 -5.83
C PRO A 360 28.57 0.56 -4.70
N HIS A 361 28.37 1.86 -4.84
CA HIS A 361 28.61 2.81 -3.75
C HIS A 361 27.29 3.10 -3.06
N TRP A 362 27.22 2.81 -1.76
CA TRP A 362 26.00 2.99 -0.97
C TRP A 362 26.23 3.83 0.26
N LYS A 363 25.20 4.59 0.63
CA LYS A 363 25.09 5.12 1.99
C LYS A 363 24.78 3.94 2.93
N PRO A 364 25.48 3.82 4.08
CA PRO A 364 25.14 2.85 5.11
C PRO A 364 23.68 3.00 5.53
N LEU A 365 22.99 1.88 5.70
CA LEU A 365 21.64 1.89 6.28
C LEU A 365 21.76 2.38 7.74
N PRO A 366 20.91 3.33 8.18
CA PRO A 366 20.99 3.85 9.54
C PRO A 366 20.69 2.77 10.59
N VAL A 367 19.89 1.76 10.22
CA VAL A 367 19.51 0.59 11.02
C VAL A 367 19.32 -0.62 10.11
N GLN A 368 19.48 -1.82 10.66
CA GLN A 368 19.22 -3.09 10.00
C GLN A 368 17.96 -3.74 10.58
N TYR A 369 17.20 -4.43 9.74
CA TYR A 369 16.10 -5.29 10.20
C TYR A 369 16.64 -6.71 10.36
N ALA A 370 17.03 -7.04 11.59
CA ALA A 370 17.38 -8.39 12.02
C ALA A 370 17.47 -8.45 13.54
#